data_AF-A0A439TS77-F1
#
_entry.id   AF-A0A439TS77-F1
#
_cell.length_a   1.000
_cell.length_b   1.000
_cell.length_c   1.000
_cell.angle_alpha   90.00
_cell.angle_beta   90.00
_cell.angle_gamma   90.00
#
_symmetry.space_group_name_H-M   'P 1'
#
loop_
_entity.id
_entity.type
_entity.pdbx_description
1 polymer ?
#
loop_
_entity_poly.entity_id
_entity_poly.type
_entity_poly.pdbx_seq_one_letter_code
_entity_poly.pdbx_strand_id
1 'polypeptide(L)'
;MAKSPDRKTPPTANDDRAAPKRRSPLTDFLDASEPLHRGGFAEMPQPELSGTPLAGSIADWAEQIEQEAEKEGRLISPLEGEMSPKATEGVGGGSARHKEASNPVEPTPPGGSAATLPSKGRESAKSKKIPERSSSPGRSARGTSMGGAATARERTAAGLNPVAGLDISLEDAETMASGSVTATVAALSALIESGNPLHKDGVLWTPHRPARPEKSEGGIAIKMVSDFEPAGDQPTAIKDLVEGVDNNDRTQVLLGVTGSGKTFTMAKVIEETQRPALILAPNKTLAAQLYSEFKKFFPENAVEYFVSYYDYYQPEAYVPRTDTFIEKESSINEQIDRMRHSATRSLLERDDVIIVASVSCIYGIGSVETYTAMTFQMQIGDRLDQRALLADLVAQQYKRQDVNFVRGSFRVRGDTIEIFPAHLEDRAWRISMFGDEIEQITEFDPLTGQKTGELKSVKIYANSHYVTPRPTLNQAIKSIKEELKHRLV
;
A
#
# COMPACT_ATOMS: atom_id res chain seq x y z
N MET A 1 67.00 -50.09 -36.76
CA MET A 1 66.31 -48.77 -36.72
C MET A 1 64.82 -49.02 -36.96
N ALA A 2 63.86 -48.23 -36.47
CA ALA A 2 63.79 -47.40 -35.26
C ALA A 2 62.31 -46.98 -35.02
N LYS A 3 61.87 -46.95 -33.75
CA LYS A 3 60.68 -46.28 -33.18
C LYS A 3 59.34 -46.20 -33.96
N SER A 4 58.35 -46.90 -33.38
CA SER A 4 56.95 -46.55 -33.10
C SER A 4 56.65 -45.06 -32.79
N PRO A 5 55.36 -44.63 -32.60
CA PRO A 5 54.07 -45.10 -33.17
C PRO A 5 53.14 -43.94 -33.63
N ASP A 6 51.91 -44.24 -34.07
CA ASP A 6 50.71 -43.74 -33.35
C ASP A 6 49.41 -44.50 -33.73
N ARG A 7 48.55 -44.82 -32.76
CA ARG A 7 47.16 -45.31 -33.01
C ARG A 7 46.27 -45.16 -31.76
N LYS A 8 45.03 -44.70 -31.97
CA LYS A 8 44.09 -44.24 -30.93
C LYS A 8 43.54 -45.36 -30.04
N THR A 9 43.31 -45.02 -28.77
CA THR A 9 42.55 -45.81 -27.76
C THR A 9 41.39 -44.95 -27.23
N PRO A 10 40.19 -45.51 -26.99
CA PRO A 10 39.09 -44.78 -26.35
C PRO A 10 39.14 -44.87 -24.81
N PRO A 11 38.60 -43.89 -24.07
CA PRO A 11 38.41 -43.96 -22.62
C PRO A 11 37.14 -44.74 -22.22
N THR A 12 37.11 -45.19 -20.97
CA THR A 12 36.07 -46.06 -20.36
C THR A 12 35.07 -45.30 -19.49
N ALA A 13 33.95 -45.94 -19.15
CA ALA A 13 32.96 -45.43 -18.21
C ALA A 13 33.16 -45.95 -16.77
N ASN A 14 32.87 -45.08 -15.79
CA ASN A 14 32.32 -45.32 -14.45
C ASN A 14 31.95 -43.92 -13.92
N ASP A 15 30.70 -43.64 -13.53
CA ASP A 15 29.98 -44.08 -12.31
C ASP A 15 30.34 -43.22 -11.10
N ASP A 16 29.47 -42.23 -10.82
CA ASP A 16 29.61 -41.28 -9.73
C ASP A 16 28.22 -40.91 -9.18
N ARG A 17 27.78 -41.60 -8.11
CA ARG A 17 26.44 -41.43 -7.51
C ARG A 17 26.44 -40.36 -6.42
N ALA A 18 26.30 -39.10 -6.79
CA ALA A 18 26.09 -38.00 -5.85
C ALA A 18 24.60 -37.82 -5.47
N ALA A 19 24.31 -37.64 -4.18
CA ALA A 19 22.93 -37.49 -3.68
C ALA A 19 22.32 -36.10 -3.99
N PRO A 20 21.00 -35.99 -4.24
CA PRO A 20 20.34 -34.72 -4.55
C PRO A 20 20.31 -33.79 -3.33
N LYS A 21 20.81 -32.56 -3.49
CA LYS A 21 20.65 -31.48 -2.50
C LYS A 21 19.19 -31.03 -2.48
N ARG A 22 18.60 -30.91 -1.28
CA ARG A 22 17.28 -30.28 -1.10
C ARG A 22 17.29 -28.86 -1.68
N ARG A 23 16.40 -28.57 -2.62
CA ARG A 23 16.09 -27.22 -3.12
C ARG A 23 14.83 -26.68 -2.42
N SER A 24 14.61 -25.36 -2.48
CA SER A 24 13.42 -24.70 -1.94
C SER A 24 12.48 -24.28 -3.08
N PRO A 25 11.15 -24.12 -2.86
CA PRO A 25 10.16 -23.96 -3.94
C PRO A 25 10.21 -22.65 -4.75
N LEU A 26 11.25 -21.81 -4.57
CA LEU A 26 11.36 -20.48 -5.17
C LEU A 26 12.42 -20.39 -6.29
N THR A 27 13.17 -21.45 -6.57
CA THR A 27 14.30 -21.41 -7.53
C THR A 27 13.99 -21.90 -8.94
N ASP A 28 12.82 -22.48 -9.19
CA ASP A 28 12.58 -23.30 -10.39
C ASP A 28 12.15 -22.48 -11.64
N PHE A 29 12.15 -21.14 -11.55
CA PHE A 29 11.75 -20.23 -12.64
C PHE A 29 12.93 -19.51 -13.33
N LEU A 30 14.18 -19.95 -13.11
CA LEU A 30 15.39 -19.26 -13.58
C LEU A 30 16.22 -19.98 -14.66
N ASP A 31 15.80 -21.15 -15.14
CA ASP A 31 16.42 -21.81 -16.29
C ASP A 31 15.47 -21.88 -17.49
N ALA A 32 15.76 -21.07 -18.51
CA ALA A 32 15.00 -20.96 -19.74
C ALA A 32 15.80 -21.47 -20.96
N SER A 33 16.71 -22.42 -20.76
CA SER A 33 17.67 -22.86 -21.79
C SER A 33 17.46 -24.28 -22.36
N GLU A 34 16.58 -25.11 -21.79
CA GLU A 34 16.32 -26.48 -22.30
C GLU A 34 15.13 -26.56 -23.29
N PRO A 35 15.32 -27.10 -24.51
CA PRO A 35 14.25 -27.28 -25.48
C PRO A 35 13.49 -28.62 -25.30
N LEU A 36 12.49 -28.65 -24.42
CA LEU A 36 11.63 -29.83 -24.23
C LEU A 36 10.58 -30.00 -25.36
N HIS A 37 10.38 -31.24 -25.80
CA HIS A 37 9.71 -31.55 -27.06
C HIS A 37 8.17 -31.65 -26.96
N ARG A 38 7.47 -30.77 -27.68
CA ARG A 38 6.15 -30.93 -28.32
C ARG A 38 5.10 -31.82 -27.61
N GLY A 39 4.30 -31.21 -26.74
CA GLY A 39 2.89 -31.55 -26.55
C GLY A 39 2.00 -30.40 -27.05
N GLY A 40 0.81 -30.68 -27.58
CA GLY A 40 -0.13 -29.65 -28.03
C GLY A 40 -1.00 -29.10 -26.89
N PHE A 41 -1.56 -27.90 -27.06
CA PHE A 41 -2.57 -27.34 -26.15
C PHE A 41 -3.90 -28.10 -26.30
N ALA A 42 -4.06 -29.14 -25.48
CA ALA A 42 -5.33 -29.81 -25.19
C ALA A 42 -5.47 -29.91 -23.66
N GLU A 43 -6.69 -29.77 -23.15
CA GLU A 43 -6.95 -29.96 -21.72
C GLU A 43 -6.64 -31.41 -21.32
N MET A 44 -5.97 -31.58 -20.17
CA MET A 44 -6.04 -32.86 -19.48
C MET A 44 -7.48 -33.04 -18.97
N PRO A 45 -8.12 -34.20 -19.19
CA PRO A 45 -9.44 -34.44 -18.62
C PRO A 45 -9.38 -34.34 -17.09
N GLN A 46 -10.34 -33.62 -16.51
CA GLN A 46 -10.50 -33.53 -15.06
C GLN A 46 -10.62 -34.95 -14.47
N PRO A 47 -9.93 -35.27 -13.36
CA PRO A 47 -10.16 -36.53 -12.66
C PRO A 47 -11.59 -36.56 -12.11
N GLU A 48 -12.22 -37.73 -12.10
CA GLU A 48 -13.54 -37.89 -11.50
C GLU A 48 -13.50 -37.62 -9.99
N LEU A 49 -14.57 -37.05 -9.44
CA LEU A 49 -14.68 -36.68 -8.02
C LEU A 49 -14.73 -37.93 -7.12
N SER A 50 -13.55 -38.40 -6.71
CA SER A 50 -13.41 -39.50 -5.74
C SER A 50 -13.49 -38.98 -4.30
N GLY A 51 -14.67 -39.07 -3.69
CA GLY A 51 -14.89 -38.77 -2.28
C GLY A 51 -16.27 -39.21 -1.81
N THR A 52 -16.41 -39.51 -0.52
CA THR A 52 -17.73 -39.79 0.07
C THR A 52 -18.51 -38.48 0.15
N PRO A 53 -19.75 -38.37 -0.38
CA PRO A 53 -20.50 -37.13 -0.32
C PRO A 53 -20.85 -36.78 1.14
N LEU A 54 -20.41 -35.61 1.59
CA LEU A 54 -20.63 -35.12 2.96
C LEU A 54 -22.14 -35.05 3.28
N ALA A 55 -22.55 -35.77 4.32
CA ALA A 55 -23.95 -35.89 4.72
C ALA A 55 -24.19 -35.16 6.04
N GLY A 56 -25.12 -34.21 6.03
CA GLY A 56 -25.44 -33.35 7.18
C GLY A 56 -25.95 -31.98 6.74
N SER A 57 -26.09 -31.08 7.70
CA SER A 57 -26.21 -29.65 7.48
C SER A 57 -24.83 -29.01 7.19
N ILE A 58 -24.83 -27.77 6.72
CA ILE A 58 -23.61 -27.01 6.38
C ILE A 58 -22.69 -26.81 7.61
N ALA A 59 -23.23 -26.86 8.84
CA ALA A 59 -22.42 -26.82 10.06
C ALA A 59 -21.65 -28.12 10.29
N ASP A 60 -22.30 -29.27 10.06
CA ASP A 60 -21.73 -30.60 10.29
C ASP A 60 -20.57 -30.91 9.32
N TRP A 61 -20.54 -30.24 8.16
CA TRP A 61 -19.45 -30.35 7.18
C TRP A 61 -18.13 -29.80 7.71
N ALA A 62 -18.14 -28.78 8.59
CA ALA A 62 -16.92 -28.22 9.15
C ALA A 62 -16.20 -29.24 10.06
N GLU A 63 -16.95 -29.90 10.95
CA GLU A 63 -16.42 -30.95 11.83
C GLU A 63 -15.96 -32.20 11.04
N GLN A 64 -16.65 -32.54 9.94
CA GLN A 64 -16.23 -33.64 9.06
C GLN A 64 -14.89 -33.33 8.37
N ILE A 65 -14.71 -32.11 7.83
CA ILE A 65 -13.46 -31.67 7.20
C ILE A 65 -12.30 -31.64 8.20
N GLU A 66 -12.55 -31.16 9.43
CA GLU A 66 -11.52 -31.12 10.49
C GLU A 66 -11.09 -32.53 10.91
N GLN A 67 -12.02 -33.48 11.04
CA GLN A 67 -11.72 -34.88 11.36
C GLN A 67 -11.02 -35.65 10.22
N GLU A 68 -11.21 -35.27 8.97
CA GLU A 68 -10.46 -35.84 7.85
C GLU A 68 -9.02 -35.26 7.79
N ALA A 69 -8.86 -33.96 8.02
CA ALA A 69 -7.55 -33.34 8.14
C ALA A 69 -6.70 -33.91 9.31
N GLU A 70 -7.31 -34.19 10.47
CA GLU A 70 -6.60 -34.87 11.57
C GLU A 70 -6.15 -36.30 11.21
N LYS A 71 -6.92 -37.03 10.39
CA LYS A 71 -6.55 -38.38 9.93
C LYS A 71 -5.39 -38.35 8.94
N GLU A 72 -5.41 -37.43 7.98
CA GLU A 72 -4.28 -37.26 7.04
C GLU A 72 -3.02 -36.78 7.77
N GLY A 73 -3.15 -35.84 8.70
CA GLY A 73 -2.03 -35.36 9.53
C GLY A 73 -1.34 -36.47 10.33
N ARG A 74 -2.07 -37.50 10.78
CA ARG A 74 -1.48 -38.66 11.48
C ARG A 74 -0.69 -39.61 10.60
N LEU A 75 -0.82 -39.56 9.27
CA LEU A 75 -0.07 -40.42 8.35
C LEU A 75 1.32 -39.86 8.00
N ILE A 76 1.62 -38.60 8.34
CA ILE A 76 2.85 -37.90 7.94
C ILE A 76 3.76 -37.64 9.16
N SER A 77 4.30 -38.71 9.75
CA SER A 77 5.35 -38.60 10.78
C SER A 77 6.27 -39.84 10.81
N PRO A 78 7.56 -39.70 10.42
CA PRO A 78 8.55 -40.77 10.54
C PRO A 78 9.72 -40.46 11.49
N LEU A 79 10.35 -41.53 11.99
CA LEU A 79 11.61 -41.61 12.76
C LEU A 79 11.53 -41.36 14.28
N GLU A 80 11.52 -42.47 15.01
CA GLU A 80 11.87 -42.55 16.44
C GLU A 80 13.38 -42.36 16.66
N GLY A 81 13.75 -41.91 17.86
CA GLY A 81 15.13 -41.87 18.34
C GLY A 81 15.17 -41.89 19.87
N GLU A 82 15.74 -42.93 20.45
CA GLU A 82 15.64 -43.24 21.88
C GLU A 82 16.40 -42.25 22.78
N MET A 83 15.82 -41.88 23.94
CA MET A 83 16.56 -41.80 25.21
C MET A 83 15.61 -41.90 26.41
N SER A 84 15.88 -42.87 27.30
CA SER A 84 15.02 -43.22 28.44
C SER A 84 15.31 -42.40 29.73
N PRO A 85 14.35 -42.29 30.67
CA PRO A 85 14.37 -41.28 31.74
C PRO A 85 15.09 -41.69 33.03
N LYS A 86 15.26 -40.72 33.94
CA LYS A 86 15.57 -40.92 35.37
C LYS A 86 14.71 -40.04 36.28
N ALA A 87 14.17 -40.65 37.35
CA ALA A 87 13.73 -39.98 38.59
C ALA A 87 14.91 -39.94 39.60
N THR A 88 14.87 -39.38 40.82
CA THR A 88 13.81 -38.81 41.71
C THR A 88 14.22 -37.36 42.15
N GLU A 89 13.78 -36.65 43.21
CA GLU A 89 12.91 -36.89 44.39
C GLU A 89 12.40 -35.56 45.03
N GLY A 90 11.64 -35.62 46.13
CA GLY A 90 11.20 -34.48 46.97
C GLY A 90 9.78 -33.99 46.65
N VAL A 91 8.74 -34.06 47.49
CA VAL A 91 8.56 -33.83 48.95
C VAL A 91 8.81 -32.36 49.35
N GLY A 92 7.86 -31.63 49.96
CA GLY A 92 6.45 -31.92 50.25
C GLY A 92 5.81 -30.93 51.25
N GLY A 93 4.48 -30.77 51.21
CA GLY A 93 3.70 -29.85 52.08
C GLY A 93 3.65 -28.39 51.60
N GLY A 94 2.69 -27.55 52.03
CA GLY A 94 1.54 -27.78 52.90
C GLY A 94 0.53 -26.61 52.82
N SER A 95 -0.74 -26.84 53.16
CA SER A 95 -1.85 -25.88 52.93
C SER A 95 -2.18 -25.03 54.16
N ALA A 96 -2.52 -23.74 53.94
CA ALA A 96 -3.40 -22.97 54.83
C ALA A 96 -4.14 -21.86 54.05
N ARG A 97 -5.45 -21.72 54.30
CA ARG A 97 -6.28 -20.55 53.91
C ARG A 97 -6.50 -19.67 55.13
N HIS A 98 -6.84 -18.39 54.96
CA HIS A 98 -7.73 -17.70 55.92
C HIS A 98 -8.60 -16.61 55.27
N LYS A 99 -9.82 -16.46 55.82
CA LYS A 99 -10.79 -15.35 55.64
C LYS A 99 -10.68 -14.46 56.92
N GLU A 100 -11.38 -13.34 57.16
CA GLU A 100 -12.57 -12.68 56.58
C GLU A 100 -12.68 -11.21 57.10
N ALA A 101 -13.81 -10.51 56.86
CA ALA A 101 -14.24 -9.19 57.38
C ALA A 101 -13.56 -7.92 56.78
N SER A 102 -14.20 -6.78 56.44
CA SER A 102 -15.52 -6.14 56.73
C SER A 102 -15.61 -5.33 58.06
N ASN A 103 -16.23 -4.13 58.17
CA ASN A 103 -16.93 -3.26 57.20
C ASN A 103 -16.75 -1.72 57.53
N PRO A 104 -17.69 -0.73 57.38
CA PRO A 104 -17.35 0.57 56.74
C PRO A 104 -17.57 1.86 57.61
N VAL A 105 -17.24 3.05 57.06
CA VAL A 105 -17.61 4.40 57.61
C VAL A 105 -17.85 5.43 56.49
N GLU A 106 -18.91 6.26 56.64
CA GLU A 106 -19.28 7.44 55.82
C GLU A 106 -20.27 8.33 56.65
N PRO A 107 -20.71 9.55 56.24
CA PRO A 107 -19.99 10.83 56.12
C PRO A 107 -20.64 12.00 56.95
N THR A 108 -20.48 13.27 56.51
CA THR A 108 -21.19 14.54 56.90
C THR A 108 -20.61 15.37 58.08
N PRO A 109 -21.02 16.66 58.28
CA PRO A 109 -20.98 17.81 57.34
C PRO A 109 -20.32 19.06 58.01
N PRO A 110 -20.33 20.28 57.41
CA PRO A 110 -21.46 21.22 57.66
C PRO A 110 -21.79 22.23 56.52
N GLY A 111 -22.98 22.86 56.60
CA GLY A 111 -23.25 24.19 56.02
C GLY A 111 -23.29 25.26 57.13
N GLY A 112 -23.55 26.55 56.88
CA GLY A 112 -23.87 27.28 55.65
C GLY A 112 -24.56 28.61 56.01
N SER A 113 -24.49 29.65 55.16
CA SER A 113 -25.27 30.89 55.31
C SER A 113 -25.35 31.66 53.99
N ALA A 114 -26.35 32.54 53.84
CA ALA A 114 -26.64 33.28 52.61
C ALA A 114 -26.91 34.76 52.86
N ALA A 115 -26.67 35.60 51.85
CA ALA A 115 -27.07 37.01 51.78
C ALA A 115 -27.45 37.36 50.34
N THR A 116 -28.33 38.37 50.16
CA THR A 116 -29.18 38.50 48.97
C THR A 116 -28.76 39.63 48.02
N LEU A 117 -29.23 39.54 46.77
CA LEU A 117 -29.11 40.50 45.65
C LEU A 117 -29.44 41.96 46.02
N PRO A 118 -28.95 42.92 45.21
CA PRO A 118 -29.86 43.52 44.23
C PRO A 118 -29.36 43.43 42.77
N SER A 119 -30.29 43.62 41.82
CA SER A 119 -30.08 43.42 40.38
C SER A 119 -29.87 44.72 39.59
N LYS A 120 -29.22 44.63 38.41
CA LYS A 120 -29.49 45.52 37.26
C LYS A 120 -28.97 44.98 35.92
N GLY A 121 -29.92 44.89 34.97
CA GLY A 121 -29.81 44.82 33.51
C GLY A 121 -28.52 44.39 32.79
N ARG A 122 -28.65 43.34 31.96
CA ARG A 122 -27.98 43.26 30.66
C ARG A 122 -28.98 42.81 29.59
N GLU A 123 -28.81 43.31 28.37
CA GLU A 123 -29.81 43.23 27.31
C GLU A 123 -29.82 41.88 26.59
N SER A 124 -31.00 41.45 26.14
CA SER A 124 -31.16 40.24 25.33
C SER A 124 -30.76 40.49 23.87
N ALA A 125 -29.75 39.76 23.41
CA ALA A 125 -29.37 39.77 21.99
C ALA A 125 -30.52 39.23 21.12
N LYS A 126 -30.87 39.95 20.05
CA LYS A 126 -32.00 39.62 19.18
C LYS A 126 -31.76 38.30 18.45
N SER A 127 -32.71 37.37 18.52
CA SER A 127 -32.72 36.18 17.68
C SER A 127 -32.82 36.56 16.20
N LYS A 128 -31.92 36.02 15.38
CA LYS A 128 -32.06 36.11 13.92
C LYS A 128 -33.27 35.26 13.50
N LYS A 129 -34.12 35.80 12.61
CA LYS A 129 -35.26 35.05 12.07
C LYS A 129 -34.77 33.82 11.31
N ILE A 130 -35.41 32.68 11.59
CA ILE A 130 -35.38 31.50 10.71
C ILE A 130 -36.18 31.86 9.44
N PRO A 131 -35.70 31.54 8.22
CA PRO A 131 -36.47 31.75 7.00
C PRO A 131 -37.72 30.86 6.98
N GLU A 132 -38.80 31.35 6.38
CA GLU A 132 -40.09 30.63 6.35
C GLU A 132 -40.02 29.41 5.42
N ARG A 133 -40.68 28.32 5.82
CA ARG A 133 -40.67 27.04 5.08
C ARG A 133 -41.42 27.17 3.76
N SER A 134 -40.79 26.80 2.65
CA SER A 134 -41.46 26.69 1.35
C SER A 134 -42.48 25.54 1.35
N SER A 135 -43.75 25.86 1.09
CA SER A 135 -44.89 24.95 1.27
C SER A 135 -45.34 24.26 -0.03
N SER A 136 -44.43 24.03 -0.97
CA SER A 136 -44.75 23.48 -2.31
C SER A 136 -43.59 22.64 -2.88
N PRO A 137 -43.81 21.37 -3.26
CA PRO A 137 -42.76 20.52 -3.81
C PRO A 137 -42.36 20.95 -5.23
N GLY A 138 -41.08 20.88 -5.55
CA GLY A 138 -40.55 21.15 -6.89
C GLY A 138 -40.54 19.89 -7.76
N ARG A 139 -40.55 20.06 -9.09
CA ARG A 139 -40.28 18.98 -10.06
C ARG A 139 -39.03 19.32 -10.86
N SER A 140 -38.18 18.33 -11.09
CA SER A 140 -37.01 18.45 -11.98
C SER A 140 -37.44 18.42 -13.45
N ALA A 141 -36.54 18.80 -14.36
CA ALA A 141 -36.75 18.69 -15.80
C ALA A 141 -36.91 17.24 -16.32
N ARG A 142 -36.69 16.22 -15.47
CA ARG A 142 -36.97 14.80 -15.74
C ARG A 142 -38.16 14.25 -14.93
N GLY A 143 -39.01 15.13 -14.38
CA GLY A 143 -40.23 14.76 -13.67
C GLY A 143 -40.05 14.35 -12.20
N THR A 144 -38.83 14.03 -11.76
CA THR A 144 -38.56 13.63 -10.36
C THR A 144 -38.87 14.75 -9.36
N SER A 145 -39.54 14.42 -8.26
CA SER A 145 -39.96 15.39 -7.24
C SER A 145 -38.83 15.72 -6.26
N MET A 146 -38.58 17.02 -6.09
CA MET A 146 -37.54 17.60 -5.25
C MET A 146 -38.14 18.37 -4.07
N GLY A 147 -37.59 18.18 -2.87
CA GLY A 147 -37.87 19.02 -1.69
C GLY A 147 -39.24 18.79 -1.04
N GLY A 148 -39.23 18.29 0.20
CA GLY A 148 -40.43 18.13 1.01
C GLY A 148 -40.19 17.13 2.14
N ALA A 149 -40.06 17.63 3.37
CA ALA A 149 -39.85 16.83 4.58
C ALA A 149 -41.17 16.18 5.03
N ALA A 150 -41.68 15.27 4.21
CA ALA A 150 -42.92 14.54 4.38
C ALA A 150 -42.62 13.03 4.46
N THR A 151 -43.37 12.30 5.27
CA THR A 151 -43.26 10.84 5.41
C THR A 151 -43.60 10.12 4.10
N ALA A 152 -43.18 8.87 3.96
CA ALA A 152 -43.47 8.05 2.77
C ALA A 152 -44.98 8.02 2.43
N ARG A 153 -45.85 7.90 3.45
CA ARG A 153 -47.31 7.94 3.31
C ARG A 153 -47.84 9.28 2.80
N GLU A 154 -47.34 10.40 3.33
CA GLU A 154 -47.72 11.75 2.88
C GLU A 154 -47.25 12.02 1.44
N ARG A 155 -46.09 11.49 1.04
CA ARG A 155 -45.59 11.58 -0.34
C ARG A 155 -46.48 10.79 -1.30
N THR A 156 -46.83 9.55 -0.96
CA THR A 156 -47.75 8.73 -1.77
C THR A 156 -49.14 9.36 -1.86
N ALA A 157 -49.66 9.93 -0.77
CA ALA A 157 -50.92 10.68 -0.76
C ALA A 157 -50.89 11.95 -1.65
N ALA A 158 -49.72 12.55 -1.85
CA ALA A 158 -49.49 13.65 -2.78
C ALA A 158 -49.24 13.20 -4.24
N GLY A 159 -49.32 11.90 -4.55
CA GLY A 159 -49.03 11.36 -5.88
C GLY A 159 -47.55 11.38 -6.25
N LEU A 160 -46.66 11.26 -5.26
CA LEU A 160 -45.21 11.26 -5.40
C LEU A 160 -44.61 9.93 -4.90
N ASN A 161 -43.48 9.51 -5.47
CA ASN A 161 -42.77 8.31 -5.05
C ASN A 161 -42.48 8.33 -3.53
N PRO A 162 -42.70 7.21 -2.80
CA PRO A 162 -42.58 7.14 -1.34
C PRO A 162 -41.20 7.60 -0.84
N VAL A 163 -40.14 7.27 -1.58
CA VAL A 163 -38.77 7.74 -1.36
C VAL A 163 -38.33 8.62 -2.54
N ALA A 164 -37.56 9.67 -2.26
CA ALA A 164 -37.07 10.58 -3.30
C ALA A 164 -36.00 9.91 -4.17
N GLY A 165 -36.20 9.91 -5.50
CA GLY A 165 -35.23 9.38 -6.47
C GLY A 165 -35.22 7.85 -6.62
N LEU A 166 -36.14 7.13 -5.95
CA LEU A 166 -36.31 5.69 -6.06
C LEU A 166 -37.73 5.37 -6.57
N ASP A 167 -37.85 4.35 -7.41
CA ASP A 167 -39.12 3.87 -7.97
C ASP A 167 -39.48 2.54 -7.31
N ILE A 168 -40.17 2.63 -6.18
CA ILE A 168 -40.52 1.52 -5.28
C ILE A 168 -41.94 1.74 -4.73
N SER A 169 -42.64 0.67 -4.33
CA SER A 169 -43.98 0.80 -3.74
C SER A 169 -43.91 1.33 -2.30
N LEU A 170 -45.06 1.72 -1.74
CA LEU A 170 -45.16 2.12 -0.34
C LEU A 170 -44.88 0.93 0.61
N GLU A 171 -45.23 -0.29 0.20
CA GLU A 171 -45.00 -1.52 0.99
C GLU A 171 -43.52 -1.91 1.00
N ASP A 172 -42.81 -1.74 -0.12
CA ASP A 172 -41.35 -1.85 -0.20
C ASP A 172 -40.68 -0.78 0.68
N ALA A 173 -41.16 0.47 0.61
CA ALA A 173 -40.62 1.58 1.38
C ALA A 173 -40.84 1.45 2.90
N GLU A 174 -41.89 0.73 3.34
CA GLU A 174 -42.13 0.43 4.75
C GLU A 174 -41.41 -0.84 5.24
N THR A 175 -41.02 -1.75 4.35
CA THR A 175 -40.22 -2.95 4.68
C THR A 175 -38.70 -2.72 4.58
N MET A 176 -38.23 -1.75 3.79
CA MET A 176 -36.83 -1.31 3.80
C MET A 176 -36.49 -0.64 5.15
N ALA A 177 -35.71 -1.35 5.98
CA ALA A 177 -35.44 -1.01 7.37
C ALA A 177 -35.04 0.47 7.61
N SER A 178 -35.69 1.09 8.59
CA SER A 178 -35.72 2.54 8.87
C SER A 178 -34.39 3.21 9.24
N GLY A 179 -33.27 2.46 9.30
CA GLY A 179 -31.93 2.98 9.62
C GLY A 179 -31.01 3.21 8.43
N SER A 180 -31.20 2.52 7.29
CA SER A 180 -30.28 2.62 6.14
C SER A 180 -30.73 3.65 5.12
N VAL A 181 -32.02 3.66 4.77
CA VAL A 181 -32.62 4.64 3.84
C VAL A 181 -32.53 6.05 4.41
N THR A 182 -32.71 6.21 5.72
CA THR A 182 -32.69 7.51 6.41
C THR A 182 -31.33 8.21 6.35
N ALA A 183 -30.22 7.49 6.51
CA ALA A 183 -28.88 8.06 6.40
C ALA A 183 -28.59 8.58 4.97
N THR A 184 -28.91 7.77 3.94
CA THR A 184 -28.70 8.14 2.53
C THR A 184 -29.63 9.28 2.10
N VAL A 185 -30.90 9.26 2.49
CA VAL A 185 -31.85 10.34 2.21
C VAL A 185 -31.48 11.64 2.94
N ALA A 186 -30.99 11.56 4.17
CA ALA A 186 -30.49 12.73 4.90
C ALA A 186 -29.24 13.33 4.24
N ALA A 187 -28.27 12.50 3.84
CA ALA A 187 -27.09 12.94 3.11
C ALA A 187 -27.43 13.57 1.75
N LEU A 188 -28.36 12.97 1.00
CA LEU A 188 -28.82 13.51 -0.28
C LEU A 188 -29.61 14.82 -0.10
N SER A 189 -30.48 14.90 0.92
CA SER A 189 -31.22 16.14 1.24
C SER A 189 -30.27 17.25 1.66
N ALA A 190 -29.29 16.96 2.51
CA ALA A 190 -28.25 17.93 2.89
C ALA A 190 -27.44 18.40 1.67
N LEU A 191 -27.09 17.51 0.73
CA LEU A 191 -26.38 17.87 -0.51
C LEU A 191 -27.25 18.65 -1.52
N ILE A 192 -28.58 18.54 -1.44
CA ILE A 192 -29.54 19.36 -2.20
C ILE A 192 -29.74 20.73 -1.54
N GLU A 193 -29.84 20.79 -0.21
CA GLU A 193 -30.15 22.00 0.57
C GLU A 193 -28.94 22.91 0.80
N SER A 194 -27.76 22.33 1.03
CA SER A 194 -26.48 23.05 1.21
C SER A 194 -25.59 23.05 -0.05
N GLY A 195 -26.00 22.34 -1.10
CA GLY A 195 -25.18 22.08 -2.27
C GLY A 195 -24.12 20.99 -2.05
N ASN A 196 -23.27 20.79 -3.06
CA ASN A 196 -22.09 19.91 -2.93
C ASN A 196 -21.17 20.45 -1.81
N PRO A 197 -20.86 19.72 -0.73
CA PRO A 197 -20.02 20.21 0.36
C PRO A 197 -18.55 20.43 -0.05
N LEU A 198 -18.15 19.98 -1.24
CA LEU A 198 -16.89 20.35 -1.86
C LEU A 198 -16.93 21.75 -2.48
N HIS A 199 -18.09 22.38 -2.72
CA HIS A 199 -18.14 23.74 -3.24
C HIS A 199 -17.98 24.75 -2.09
N LYS A 200 -16.83 25.42 -2.03
CA LYS A 200 -16.59 26.53 -1.11
C LYS A 200 -16.61 27.84 -1.91
N ASP A 201 -17.43 28.77 -1.48
CA ASP A 201 -17.59 30.10 -2.11
C ASP A 201 -17.91 30.03 -3.62
N GLY A 202 -18.67 29.00 -4.02
CA GLY A 202 -19.05 28.72 -5.41
C GLY A 202 -17.99 27.96 -6.23
N VAL A 203 -16.77 27.81 -5.72
CA VAL A 203 -15.66 27.09 -6.37
C VAL A 203 -15.61 25.64 -5.88
N LEU A 204 -15.52 24.68 -6.80
CA LEU A 204 -15.24 23.29 -6.44
C LEU A 204 -13.87 23.22 -5.77
N TRP A 205 -13.81 22.71 -4.54
CA TRP A 205 -12.58 22.53 -3.77
C TRP A 205 -11.61 21.65 -4.54
N THR A 206 -10.60 22.30 -5.13
CA THR A 206 -9.41 21.65 -5.62
C THR A 206 -8.48 21.39 -4.43
N PRO A 207 -7.95 20.17 -4.24
CA PRO A 207 -6.83 19.95 -3.33
C PRO A 207 -5.69 20.93 -3.66
N HIS A 208 -4.93 21.35 -2.64
CA HIS A 208 -3.72 22.12 -2.90
C HIS A 208 -2.80 21.32 -3.81
N ARG A 209 -2.46 21.90 -4.96
CA ARG A 209 -1.49 21.36 -5.91
C ARG A 209 -0.37 22.38 -6.01
N PRO A 210 0.80 22.15 -5.39
CA PRO A 210 1.93 23.05 -5.52
C PRO A 210 2.39 23.08 -6.99
N ALA A 211 3.11 24.13 -7.37
CA ALA A 211 3.89 24.09 -8.60
C ALA A 211 4.86 22.89 -8.52
N ARG A 212 4.81 22.00 -9.51
CA ARG A 212 5.79 20.90 -9.59
C ARG A 212 7.15 21.51 -9.94
N PRO A 213 8.25 21.05 -9.33
CA PRO A 213 9.59 21.44 -9.76
C PRO A 213 9.84 20.96 -11.20
N GLU A 214 10.81 21.57 -11.88
CA GLU A 214 11.32 21.05 -13.14
C GLU A 214 11.97 19.66 -12.92
N LYS A 215 11.82 18.80 -13.92
CA LYS A 215 12.24 17.40 -13.87
C LYS A 215 13.69 17.25 -14.35
N SER A 216 14.54 16.65 -13.53
CA SER A 216 15.97 16.50 -13.80
C SER A 216 16.31 15.49 -14.92
N GLU A 217 15.41 14.55 -15.19
CA GLU A 217 15.45 13.55 -16.26
C GLU A 217 14.16 13.64 -17.12
N GLY A 218 13.62 14.85 -17.29
CA GLY A 218 12.40 15.09 -18.07
C GLY A 218 12.59 14.97 -19.58
N GLY A 219 11.48 14.90 -20.32
CA GLY A 219 11.49 14.91 -21.80
C GLY A 219 11.92 13.60 -22.47
N ILE A 220 12.10 12.51 -21.71
CA ILE A 220 12.28 11.16 -22.25
C ILE A 220 10.92 10.67 -22.77
N ALA A 221 10.89 10.14 -23.99
CA ALA A 221 9.67 9.58 -24.58
C ALA A 221 9.38 8.17 -24.07
N ILE A 222 8.10 7.85 -23.86
CA ILE A 222 7.65 6.47 -23.62
C ILE A 222 7.75 5.72 -24.95
N LYS A 223 8.42 4.58 -24.99
CA LYS A 223 8.68 3.84 -26.22
C LYS A 223 8.60 2.33 -26.01
N MET A 224 7.71 1.69 -26.75
CA MET A 224 7.47 0.26 -26.66
C MET A 224 8.48 -0.51 -27.53
N VAL A 225 9.06 -1.55 -26.96
CA VAL A 225 9.89 -2.54 -27.65
C VAL A 225 9.10 -3.84 -27.71
N SER A 226 8.78 -4.29 -28.92
CA SER A 226 8.07 -5.56 -29.15
C SER A 226 8.25 -6.04 -30.58
N ASP A 227 8.34 -7.37 -30.75
CA ASP A 227 8.33 -8.02 -32.08
C ASP A 227 6.91 -8.20 -32.64
N PHE A 228 5.88 -7.75 -31.91
CA PHE A 228 4.47 -7.88 -32.27
C PHE A 228 3.87 -6.55 -32.73
N GLU A 229 3.11 -6.59 -33.82
CA GLU A 229 2.25 -5.49 -34.27
C GLU A 229 0.79 -5.68 -33.77
N PRO A 230 0.00 -4.61 -33.56
CA PRO A 230 -1.41 -4.73 -33.15
C PRO A 230 -2.24 -5.52 -34.17
N ALA A 231 -2.96 -6.54 -33.70
CA ALA A 231 -3.67 -7.49 -34.57
C ALA A 231 -5.13 -7.74 -34.13
N GLY A 232 -5.95 -8.23 -35.07
CA GLY A 232 -7.39 -8.40 -34.86
C GLY A 232 -8.08 -7.06 -34.61
N ASP A 233 -8.87 -6.96 -33.54
CA ASP A 233 -9.58 -5.73 -33.16
C ASP A 233 -8.70 -4.71 -32.40
N GLN A 234 -7.45 -5.07 -32.07
CA GLN A 234 -6.53 -4.20 -31.30
C GLN A 234 -6.26 -2.83 -31.95
N PRO A 235 -6.04 -2.69 -33.28
CA PRO A 235 -5.79 -1.39 -33.88
C PRO A 235 -6.96 -0.41 -33.67
N THR A 236 -8.19 -0.91 -33.82
CA THR A 236 -9.42 -0.14 -33.58
C THR A 236 -9.54 0.24 -32.11
N ALA A 237 -9.38 -0.74 -31.21
CA ALA A 237 -9.48 -0.50 -29.77
C ALA A 237 -8.41 0.48 -29.24
N ILE A 238 -7.18 0.46 -29.78
CA ILE A 238 -6.14 1.44 -29.44
C ILE A 238 -6.57 2.83 -29.93
N LYS A 239 -6.99 2.95 -31.20
CA LYS A 239 -7.40 4.23 -31.80
C LYS A 239 -8.56 4.87 -31.02
N ASP A 240 -9.61 4.11 -30.73
CA ASP A 240 -10.80 4.61 -30.05
C ASP A 240 -10.48 5.07 -28.61
N LEU A 241 -9.59 4.36 -27.91
CA LEU A 241 -9.13 4.75 -26.58
C LEU A 241 -8.26 6.03 -26.60
N VAL A 242 -7.38 6.18 -27.60
CA VAL A 242 -6.56 7.39 -27.79
C VAL A 242 -7.45 8.59 -28.14
N GLU A 243 -8.40 8.43 -29.07
CA GLU A 243 -9.35 9.47 -29.45
C GLU A 243 -10.19 9.94 -28.25
N GLY A 244 -10.65 9.02 -27.39
CA GLY A 244 -11.30 9.38 -26.12
C GLY A 244 -10.38 10.14 -25.15
N VAL A 245 -9.09 9.79 -25.09
CA VAL A 245 -8.12 10.51 -24.23
C VAL A 245 -7.90 11.94 -24.70
N ASP A 246 -7.81 12.17 -26.01
CA ASP A 246 -7.65 13.50 -26.61
C ASP A 246 -8.94 14.34 -26.47
N ASN A 247 -10.10 13.71 -26.61
CA ASN A 247 -11.41 14.32 -26.30
C ASN A 247 -11.62 14.60 -24.80
N ASN A 248 -10.65 14.25 -23.94
CA ASN A 248 -10.67 14.41 -22.48
C ASN A 248 -11.76 13.58 -21.76
N ASP A 249 -12.15 12.43 -22.33
CA ASP A 249 -13.09 11.50 -21.69
C ASP A 249 -12.49 10.92 -20.41
N ARG A 250 -13.15 11.23 -19.28
CA ARG A 250 -12.67 10.89 -17.93
C ARG A 250 -12.80 9.41 -17.56
N THR A 251 -13.55 8.64 -18.33
CA THR A 251 -13.85 7.23 -18.03
C THR A 251 -14.17 6.51 -19.32
N GLN A 252 -13.41 5.45 -19.60
CA GLN A 252 -13.51 4.61 -20.80
C GLN A 252 -13.37 3.15 -20.37
N VAL A 253 -13.89 2.20 -21.16
CA VAL A 253 -13.95 0.78 -20.79
C VAL A 253 -13.52 -0.11 -21.96
N LEU A 254 -12.35 -0.75 -21.84
CA LEU A 254 -11.87 -1.75 -22.79
C LEU A 254 -12.52 -3.12 -22.51
N LEU A 255 -13.59 -3.46 -23.24
CA LEU A 255 -14.29 -4.75 -23.13
C LEU A 255 -13.53 -5.89 -23.86
N GLY A 256 -12.29 -6.15 -23.46
CA GLY A 256 -11.46 -7.21 -24.06
C GLY A 256 -11.70 -8.59 -23.45
N VAL A 257 -11.94 -9.61 -24.28
CA VAL A 257 -12.04 -11.02 -23.84
C VAL A 257 -10.72 -11.56 -23.27
N THR A 258 -10.74 -12.69 -22.57
CA THR A 258 -9.51 -13.37 -22.12
C THR A 258 -8.66 -13.80 -23.32
N GLY A 259 -7.34 -13.68 -23.22
CA GLY A 259 -6.42 -13.98 -24.32
C GLY A 259 -6.22 -12.87 -25.38
N SER A 260 -7.10 -11.86 -25.46
CA SER A 260 -7.07 -10.80 -26.51
C SER A 260 -5.89 -9.81 -26.49
N GLY A 261 -4.85 -10.03 -25.66
CA GLY A 261 -3.71 -9.11 -25.58
C GLY A 261 -4.02 -7.77 -24.91
N LYS A 262 -4.90 -7.75 -23.89
CA LYS A 262 -5.27 -6.51 -23.17
C LYS A 262 -4.07 -5.69 -22.68
N THR A 263 -3.02 -6.32 -22.14
CA THR A 263 -1.81 -5.60 -21.68
C THR A 263 -1.12 -4.89 -22.84
N PHE A 264 -0.93 -5.58 -23.96
CA PHE A 264 -0.33 -5.02 -25.18
C PHE A 264 -1.17 -3.85 -25.74
N THR A 265 -2.49 -4.00 -25.74
CA THR A 265 -3.45 -2.94 -26.13
C THR A 265 -3.27 -1.70 -25.28
N MET A 266 -3.23 -1.84 -23.94
CA MET A 266 -3.04 -0.71 -23.02
C MET A 266 -1.61 -0.14 -23.07
N ALA A 267 -0.60 -0.95 -23.31
CA ALA A 267 0.77 -0.50 -23.53
C ALA A 267 0.86 0.43 -24.75
N LYS A 268 0.24 0.06 -25.88
CA LYS A 268 0.15 0.95 -27.05
C LYS A 268 -0.60 2.25 -26.77
N VAL A 269 -1.70 2.22 -26.02
CA VAL A 269 -2.39 3.47 -25.61
C VAL A 269 -1.50 4.37 -24.75
N ILE A 270 -0.65 3.81 -23.88
CA ILE A 270 0.30 4.58 -23.05
C ILE A 270 1.45 5.15 -23.89
N GLU A 271 1.92 4.42 -24.91
CA GLU A 271 2.90 4.90 -25.89
C GLU A 271 2.34 6.04 -26.74
N GLU A 272 1.20 5.85 -27.41
CA GLU A 272 0.61 6.88 -28.30
C GLU A 272 0.26 8.17 -27.53
N THR A 273 -0.22 8.06 -26.29
CA THR A 273 -0.60 9.23 -25.49
C THR A 273 0.54 9.92 -24.77
N GLN A 274 1.75 9.34 -24.71
CA GLN A 274 2.94 9.88 -24.03
C GLN A 274 2.69 10.40 -22.60
N ARG A 275 1.84 9.70 -21.83
CA ARG A 275 1.39 10.14 -20.49
C ARG A 275 1.89 9.20 -19.38
N PRO A 276 2.38 9.74 -18.23
CA PRO A 276 2.68 8.92 -17.06
C PRO A 276 1.45 8.14 -16.61
N ALA A 277 1.61 6.83 -16.39
CA ALA A 277 0.51 5.90 -16.18
C ALA A 277 0.53 5.28 -14.78
N LEU A 278 -0.66 5.06 -14.21
CA LEU A 278 -0.86 4.32 -12.96
C LEU A 278 -1.81 3.14 -13.23
N ILE A 279 -1.28 1.93 -13.12
CA ILE A 279 -1.98 0.68 -13.42
C ILE A 279 -2.38 0.02 -12.10
N LEU A 280 -3.68 -0.11 -11.86
CA LEU A 280 -4.20 -0.65 -10.60
C LEU A 280 -4.56 -2.13 -10.72
N ALA A 281 -3.86 -2.97 -9.96
CA ALA A 281 -4.12 -4.39 -9.85
C ALA A 281 -4.79 -4.75 -8.50
N PRO A 282 -5.77 -5.68 -8.48
CA PRO A 282 -6.51 -6.04 -7.27
C PRO A 282 -5.71 -6.88 -6.27
N ASN A 283 -4.60 -7.51 -6.68
CA ASN A 283 -3.77 -8.36 -5.83
C ASN A 283 -2.27 -8.28 -6.21
N LYS A 284 -1.37 -8.70 -5.32
CA LYS A 284 0.10 -8.65 -5.56
C LYS A 284 0.52 -9.52 -6.76
N THR A 285 -0.15 -10.65 -7.01
CA THR A 285 0.23 -11.60 -8.08
C THR A 285 0.04 -11.01 -9.48
N LEU A 286 -1.14 -10.45 -9.77
CA LEU A 286 -1.40 -9.79 -11.04
C LEU A 286 -0.62 -8.48 -11.18
N ALA A 287 -0.34 -7.79 -10.07
CA ALA A 287 0.55 -6.63 -10.07
C ALA A 287 1.98 -7.03 -10.52
N ALA A 288 2.53 -8.14 -10.01
CA ALA A 288 3.86 -8.64 -10.40
C ALA A 288 3.89 -9.14 -11.85
N GLN A 289 2.83 -9.81 -12.33
CA GLN A 289 2.69 -10.21 -13.73
C GLN A 289 2.70 -9.00 -14.67
N LEU A 290 1.83 -8.01 -14.41
CA LEU A 290 1.76 -6.77 -15.18
C LEU A 290 3.09 -5.99 -15.12
N TYR A 291 3.74 -5.91 -13.96
CA TYR A 291 5.06 -5.28 -13.84
C TYR A 291 6.11 -5.98 -14.73
N SER A 292 6.12 -7.33 -14.78
CA SER A 292 7.02 -8.08 -15.66
C SER A 292 6.69 -7.88 -17.15
N GLU A 293 5.42 -7.84 -17.53
CA GLU A 293 4.98 -7.56 -18.90
C GLU A 293 5.38 -6.15 -19.33
N PHE A 294 5.04 -5.12 -18.53
CA PHE A 294 5.41 -3.73 -18.82
C PHE A 294 6.93 -3.51 -18.81
N LYS A 295 7.71 -4.16 -17.93
CA LYS A 295 9.18 -4.00 -17.95
C LYS A 295 9.84 -4.63 -19.19
N LYS A 296 9.21 -5.64 -19.81
CA LYS A 296 9.62 -6.18 -21.12
C LYS A 296 9.21 -5.26 -22.28
N PHE A 297 8.00 -4.68 -22.21
CA PHE A 297 7.50 -3.77 -23.23
C PHE A 297 8.21 -2.40 -23.22
N PHE A 298 8.65 -1.90 -22.07
CA PHE A 298 9.29 -0.59 -21.94
C PHE A 298 10.64 -0.68 -21.21
N PRO A 299 11.65 -1.34 -21.80
CA PRO A 299 12.94 -1.59 -21.16
C PRO A 299 13.78 -0.30 -20.99
N GLU A 300 13.57 0.69 -21.85
CA GLU A 300 14.26 1.99 -21.81
C GLU A 300 13.59 3.00 -20.84
N ASN A 301 12.42 2.67 -20.28
CA ASN A 301 11.61 3.59 -19.47
C ASN A 301 11.45 3.22 -17.98
N ALA A 302 10.97 4.19 -17.20
CA ALA A 302 10.70 4.07 -15.77
C ALA A 302 9.39 3.32 -15.47
N VAL A 303 9.35 2.03 -15.82
CA VAL A 303 8.37 1.08 -15.28
C VAL A 303 8.76 0.71 -13.85
N GLU A 304 7.82 0.89 -12.91
CA GLU A 304 8.00 0.92 -11.46
C GLU A 304 6.92 0.10 -10.73
N TYR A 305 7.17 -0.29 -9.47
CA TYR A 305 6.28 -1.18 -8.70
C TYR A 305 5.91 -0.61 -7.33
N PHE A 306 4.59 -0.47 -7.06
CA PHE A 306 4.08 0.19 -5.85
C PHE A 306 2.96 -0.62 -5.15
N VAL A 307 3.34 -1.65 -4.39
CA VAL A 307 2.43 -2.45 -3.58
C VAL A 307 2.72 -2.29 -2.08
N SER A 308 1.94 -2.95 -1.21
CA SER A 308 2.26 -3.00 0.22
C SER A 308 3.59 -3.70 0.44
N TYR A 309 4.52 -2.98 1.07
CA TYR A 309 5.81 -3.46 1.56
C TYR A 309 5.74 -4.39 2.77
N TYR A 310 4.55 -4.66 3.31
CA TYR A 310 4.41 -5.67 4.34
C TYR A 310 4.25 -7.06 3.72
N ASP A 311 5.06 -8.02 4.19
CA ASP A 311 4.87 -9.44 3.90
C ASP A 311 3.89 -10.06 4.90
N TYR A 312 3.96 -9.63 6.16
CA TYR A 312 2.94 -9.89 7.18
C TYR A 312 2.49 -8.56 7.81
N TYR A 313 1.17 -8.41 8.03
CA TYR A 313 0.60 -7.25 8.71
C TYR A 313 -0.66 -7.62 9.47
N GLN A 314 -0.59 -7.54 10.80
CA GLN A 314 -1.72 -7.56 11.71
C GLN A 314 -2.05 -6.11 12.11
N PRO A 315 -3.26 -5.59 11.82
CA PRO A 315 -3.67 -4.28 12.30
C PRO A 315 -3.85 -4.29 13.82
N GLU A 316 -3.59 -3.14 14.45
CA GLU A 316 -4.06 -2.88 15.81
C GLU A 316 -5.60 -2.94 15.85
N ALA A 317 -6.16 -3.72 16.76
CA ALA A 317 -7.61 -3.88 16.87
C ALA A 317 -8.03 -4.18 18.32
N TYR A 318 -9.28 -3.85 18.65
CA TYR A 318 -9.93 -4.30 19.89
C TYR A 318 -11.21 -5.03 19.52
N VAL A 319 -11.45 -6.19 20.15
CA VAL A 319 -12.58 -7.08 19.90
C VAL A 319 -13.50 -7.08 21.13
N PRO A 320 -14.57 -6.26 21.16
CA PRO A 320 -15.36 -6.05 22.37
C PRO A 320 -16.11 -7.31 22.85
N ARG A 321 -16.38 -8.26 21.95
CA ARG A 321 -17.10 -9.50 22.27
C ARG A 321 -16.28 -10.45 23.17
N THR A 322 -14.95 -10.35 23.13
CA THR A 322 -14.01 -11.24 23.83
C THR A 322 -13.04 -10.46 24.72
N ASP A 323 -13.30 -9.15 24.91
CA ASP A 323 -12.43 -8.19 25.61
C ASP A 323 -10.94 -8.30 25.21
N THR A 324 -10.69 -8.51 23.93
CA THR A 324 -9.35 -8.83 23.42
C THR A 324 -8.75 -7.63 22.68
N PHE A 325 -7.63 -7.13 23.18
CA PHE A 325 -6.76 -6.23 22.42
C PHE A 325 -5.78 -7.05 21.57
N ILE A 326 -5.67 -6.69 20.29
CA ILE A 326 -4.79 -7.30 19.30
C ILE A 326 -3.75 -6.23 18.96
N GLU A 327 -2.51 -6.46 19.40
CA GLU A 327 -1.39 -5.57 19.09
C GLU A 327 -1.04 -5.60 17.60
N LYS A 328 -0.53 -4.46 17.10
CA LYS A 328 0.01 -4.36 15.75
C LYS A 328 1.30 -5.19 15.64
N GLU A 329 1.29 -6.18 14.76
CA GLU A 329 2.49 -6.90 14.33
C GLU A 329 2.70 -6.71 12.82
N SER A 330 3.95 -6.54 12.38
CA SER A 330 4.23 -6.36 10.95
C SER A 330 5.67 -6.69 10.57
N SER A 331 5.85 -7.40 9.45
CA SER A 331 7.15 -7.68 8.83
C SER A 331 7.28 -6.92 7.51
N ILE A 332 8.38 -6.19 7.33
CA ILE A 332 8.64 -5.33 6.17
C ILE A 332 9.58 -6.03 5.18
N ASN A 333 9.22 -5.99 3.90
CA ASN A 333 10.03 -6.41 2.79
C ASN A 333 10.86 -5.24 2.24
N GLU A 334 12.15 -5.25 2.55
CA GLU A 334 13.12 -4.24 2.11
C GLU A 334 13.19 -4.06 0.59
N GLN A 335 12.94 -5.11 -0.19
CA GLN A 335 12.97 -5.04 -1.66
C GLN A 335 11.74 -4.33 -2.22
N ILE A 336 10.54 -4.58 -1.65
CA ILE A 336 9.33 -3.83 -2.00
C ILE A 336 9.44 -2.37 -1.54
N ASP A 337 10.03 -2.11 -0.36
CA ASP A 337 10.27 -0.73 0.10
C ASP A 337 11.19 0.05 -0.85
N ARG A 338 12.30 -0.57 -1.29
CA ARG A 338 13.18 -0.02 -2.33
C ARG A 338 12.41 0.31 -3.61
N MET A 339 11.56 -0.60 -4.10
CA MET A 339 10.75 -0.36 -5.31
C MET A 339 9.73 0.78 -5.12
N ARG A 340 9.14 0.93 -3.92
CA ARG A 340 8.28 2.09 -3.61
C ARG A 340 9.06 3.40 -3.61
N HIS A 341 10.28 3.41 -3.06
CA HIS A 341 11.17 4.57 -3.10
C HIS A 341 11.56 4.93 -4.54
N SER A 342 11.89 3.93 -5.37
CA SER A 342 12.14 4.08 -6.81
C SER A 342 10.93 4.72 -7.52
N ALA A 343 9.73 4.16 -7.38
CA ALA A 343 8.50 4.69 -7.96
C ALA A 343 8.25 6.16 -7.60
N THR A 344 8.45 6.54 -6.34
CA THR A 344 8.30 7.94 -5.89
C THR A 344 9.42 8.87 -6.36
N ARG A 345 10.65 8.37 -6.58
CA ARG A 345 11.76 9.14 -7.16
C ARG A 345 11.49 9.40 -8.64
N SER A 346 11.22 8.33 -9.41
CA SER A 346 11.01 8.41 -10.86
C SER A 346 9.86 9.36 -11.22
N LEU A 347 8.75 9.34 -10.48
CA LEU A 347 7.63 10.29 -10.68
C LEU A 347 8.00 11.78 -10.51
N LEU A 348 9.05 12.08 -9.74
CA LEU A 348 9.55 13.45 -9.49
C LEU A 348 10.66 13.86 -10.45
N GLU A 349 11.39 12.90 -11.03
CA GLU A 349 12.56 13.19 -11.88
C GLU A 349 12.30 12.98 -13.37
N ARG A 350 11.34 12.12 -13.75
CA ARG A 350 11.13 11.64 -15.13
C ARG A 350 9.69 11.79 -15.61
N ASP A 351 9.49 11.85 -16.92
CA ASP A 351 8.16 11.89 -17.56
C ASP A 351 7.66 10.51 -18.00
N ASP A 352 8.57 9.61 -18.36
CA ASP A 352 8.30 8.29 -18.92
C ASP A 352 7.99 7.21 -17.85
N VAL A 353 7.10 7.54 -16.91
CA VAL A 353 6.87 6.76 -15.70
C VAL A 353 5.58 5.93 -15.78
N ILE A 354 5.70 4.61 -15.63
CA ILE A 354 4.59 3.66 -15.61
C ILE A 354 4.62 2.90 -14.27
N ILE A 355 3.71 3.24 -13.35
CA ILE A 355 3.65 2.62 -12.03
C ILE A 355 2.60 1.51 -12.02
N VAL A 356 3.02 0.27 -11.79
CA VAL A 356 2.10 -0.85 -11.51
C VAL A 356 1.90 -0.94 -9.99
N ALA A 357 0.66 -0.75 -9.54
CA ALA A 357 0.33 -0.58 -8.13
C ALA A 357 -0.82 -1.47 -7.67
N SER A 358 -0.89 -1.73 -6.36
CA SER A 358 -2.10 -2.23 -5.72
C SER A 358 -2.89 -1.09 -5.07
N VAL A 359 -3.95 -1.42 -4.33
CA VAL A 359 -4.66 -0.49 -3.43
C VAL A 359 -3.76 0.28 -2.45
N SER A 360 -2.48 -0.10 -2.29
CA SER A 360 -1.52 0.73 -1.54
C SER A 360 -1.37 2.16 -2.08
N CYS A 361 -1.71 2.44 -3.34
CA CYS A 361 -1.63 3.79 -3.92
C CYS A 361 -2.66 4.79 -3.35
N ILE A 362 -3.74 4.32 -2.70
CA ILE A 362 -4.72 5.18 -2.03
C ILE A 362 -4.47 5.35 -0.52
N TYR A 363 -3.42 4.71 0.02
CA TYR A 363 -2.98 4.94 1.40
C TYR A 363 -2.10 6.19 1.46
N GLY A 364 -2.25 6.96 2.54
CA GLY A 364 -1.51 8.20 2.74
C GLY A 364 0.01 7.97 2.81
N ILE A 365 0.76 8.86 2.16
CA ILE A 365 2.21 9.04 2.30
C ILE A 365 2.48 10.52 2.66
N GLY A 366 3.71 10.86 3.03
CA GLY A 366 4.11 12.24 3.28
C GLY A 366 3.91 13.15 2.07
N SER A 367 3.73 14.45 2.34
CA SER A 367 3.39 15.42 1.28
C SER A 367 4.55 15.60 0.28
N VAL A 368 4.22 15.87 -0.98
CA VAL A 368 5.23 16.00 -2.05
C VAL A 368 6.15 17.20 -1.79
N GLU A 369 5.61 18.29 -1.25
CA GLU A 369 6.37 19.47 -0.82
C GLU A 369 7.39 19.08 0.27
N THR A 370 6.94 18.31 1.27
CA THR A 370 7.77 17.85 2.39
C THR A 370 8.88 16.94 1.91
N TYR A 371 8.55 15.91 1.11
CA TYR A 371 9.53 14.97 0.55
C TYR A 371 10.52 15.64 -0.40
N THR A 372 10.07 16.62 -1.20
CA THR A 372 10.93 17.35 -2.16
C THR A 372 11.84 18.37 -1.47
N ALA A 373 11.32 19.16 -0.53
CA ALA A 373 12.09 20.14 0.24
C ALA A 373 13.12 19.50 1.19
N MET A 374 13.01 18.19 1.40
CA MET A 374 13.98 17.37 2.13
C MET A 374 14.88 16.53 1.20
N THR A 375 14.87 16.80 -0.12
CA THR A 375 15.98 16.40 -0.98
C THR A 375 17.10 17.43 -0.93
N PHE A 376 18.35 16.96 -0.99
CA PHE A 376 19.50 17.83 -1.23
C PHE A 376 20.41 17.22 -2.30
N GLN A 377 21.07 18.09 -3.07
CA GLN A 377 22.00 17.70 -4.13
C GLN A 377 23.43 18.00 -3.67
N MET A 378 24.37 17.17 -4.12
CA MET A 378 25.81 17.34 -3.92
C MET A 378 26.51 17.19 -5.27
N GLN A 379 27.46 18.07 -5.58
CA GLN A 379 28.23 18.11 -6.82
C GLN A 379 29.74 18.18 -6.52
N ILE A 380 30.57 17.74 -7.47
CA ILE A 380 32.03 17.93 -7.34
C ILE A 380 32.36 19.42 -7.30
N GLY A 381 33.14 19.85 -6.31
CA GLY A 381 33.46 21.25 -6.03
C GLY A 381 32.52 21.95 -5.03
N ASP A 382 31.45 21.30 -4.56
CA ASP A 382 30.63 21.85 -3.46
C ASP A 382 31.44 21.92 -2.16
N ARG A 383 31.23 22.99 -1.37
CA ARG A 383 31.81 23.13 -0.03
C ARG A 383 30.79 22.84 1.07
N LEU A 384 31.09 21.84 1.89
CA LEU A 384 30.21 21.28 2.91
C LEU A 384 31.04 20.89 4.15
N ASP A 385 30.61 21.34 5.34
CA ASP A 385 31.13 20.76 6.58
C ASP A 385 30.71 19.30 6.69
N GLN A 386 31.69 18.43 6.96
CA GLN A 386 31.46 16.99 7.15
C GLN A 386 30.37 16.75 8.20
N ARG A 387 30.37 17.49 9.32
CA ARG A 387 29.46 17.23 10.44
C ARG A 387 28.03 17.67 10.15
N ALA A 388 27.85 18.79 9.44
CA ALA A 388 26.55 19.22 8.91
C ALA A 388 25.95 18.14 8.02
N LEU A 389 26.71 17.64 7.02
CA LEU A 389 26.26 16.58 6.12
C LEU A 389 25.83 15.30 6.86
N LEU A 390 26.56 14.86 7.90
CA LEU A 390 26.13 13.72 8.73
C LEU A 390 24.85 14.02 9.52
N ALA A 391 24.65 15.26 9.98
CA ALA A 391 23.43 15.65 10.69
C ALA A 391 22.21 15.71 9.75
N ASP A 392 22.39 16.18 8.52
CA ASP A 392 21.34 16.23 7.49
C ASP A 392 20.96 14.82 7.02
N LEU A 393 21.93 13.91 6.84
CA LEU A 393 21.64 12.49 6.58
C LEU A 393 20.81 11.84 7.70
N VAL A 394 21.09 12.17 8.97
CA VAL A 394 20.28 11.70 10.11
C VAL A 394 18.89 12.35 10.13
N ALA A 395 18.75 13.62 9.73
CA ALA A 395 17.44 14.23 9.54
C ALA A 395 16.63 13.49 8.47
N GLN A 396 17.28 13.08 7.37
CA GLN A 396 16.72 12.24 6.31
C GLN A 396 16.49 10.77 6.68
N GLN A 397 16.56 10.41 7.98
CA GLN A 397 16.36 9.04 8.49
C GLN A 397 17.38 8.00 8.02
N TYR A 398 18.54 8.41 7.50
CA TYR A 398 19.65 7.47 7.28
C TYR A 398 20.31 7.13 8.63
N LYS A 399 20.64 5.86 8.81
CA LYS A 399 21.28 5.35 10.04
C LYS A 399 22.80 5.28 9.83
N ARG A 400 23.59 5.76 10.79
CA ARG A 400 25.04 5.51 10.77
C ARG A 400 25.31 4.03 11.07
N GLN A 401 25.96 3.30 10.17
CA GLN A 401 26.35 1.89 10.36
C GLN A 401 27.75 1.62 9.77
N ASP A 402 28.79 1.79 10.59
CA ASP A 402 30.18 1.64 10.13
C ASP A 402 30.58 0.20 9.78
N VAL A 403 29.94 -0.79 10.44
CA VAL A 403 30.15 -2.24 10.20
C VAL A 403 29.16 -2.78 9.17
N ASN A 404 27.87 -2.82 9.52
CA ASN A 404 26.80 -3.39 8.71
C ASN A 404 26.25 -2.37 7.70
N PHE A 405 26.95 -2.20 6.58
CA PHE A 405 26.60 -1.20 5.57
C PHE A 405 25.47 -1.72 4.65
N VAL A 406 24.26 -1.23 4.88
CA VAL A 406 23.01 -1.64 4.22
C VAL A 406 22.24 -0.45 3.67
N ARG A 407 21.23 -0.70 2.82
CA ARG A 407 20.33 0.33 2.28
C ARG A 407 19.79 1.26 3.38
N GLY A 408 19.76 2.56 3.12
CA GLY A 408 19.33 3.54 4.12
C GLY A 408 20.34 3.79 5.24
N SER A 409 21.63 3.49 5.01
CA SER A 409 22.71 3.78 5.95
C SER A 409 23.84 4.61 5.35
N PHE A 410 24.66 5.18 6.22
CA PHE A 410 25.94 5.80 5.87
C PHE A 410 27.05 5.39 6.84
N ARG A 411 28.30 5.53 6.42
CA ARG A 411 29.50 5.38 7.27
C ARG A 411 30.61 6.33 6.87
N VAL A 412 31.56 6.55 7.78
CA VAL A 412 32.65 7.52 7.59
C VAL A 412 33.99 6.82 7.74
N ARG A 413 34.88 7.01 6.76
CA ARG A 413 36.22 6.42 6.68
C ARG A 413 37.23 7.53 6.39
N GLY A 414 37.69 8.21 7.44
CA GLY A 414 38.50 9.42 7.33
C GLY A 414 37.74 10.52 6.61
N ASP A 415 38.32 11.02 5.53
CA ASP A 415 37.78 12.09 4.69
C ASP A 415 36.80 11.57 3.61
N THR A 416 36.49 10.26 3.63
CA THR A 416 35.45 9.66 2.76
C THR A 416 34.18 9.34 3.53
N ILE A 417 33.03 9.67 2.94
CA ILE A 417 31.69 9.27 3.41
C ILE A 417 31.11 8.29 2.41
N GLU A 418 30.64 7.14 2.87
CA GLU A 418 29.92 6.17 2.06
C GLU A 418 28.43 6.19 2.43
N ILE A 419 27.57 6.33 1.44
CA ILE A 419 26.11 6.46 1.58
C ILE A 419 25.45 5.39 0.71
N PHE A 420 24.49 4.65 1.27
CA PHE A 420 23.69 3.66 0.53
C PHE A 420 22.25 4.20 0.37
N PRO A 421 21.89 4.78 -0.79
CA PRO A 421 20.60 5.46 -1.00
C PRO A 421 19.39 4.53 -0.86
N ALA A 422 18.28 5.06 -0.35
CA ALA A 422 17.05 4.29 -0.12
C ALA A 422 16.43 3.63 -1.37
N HIS A 423 16.78 4.08 -2.57
CA HIS A 423 16.19 3.64 -3.84
C HIS A 423 17.08 2.71 -4.67
N LEU A 424 18.37 2.54 -4.32
CA LEU A 424 19.32 1.67 -5.04
C LEU A 424 19.38 0.27 -4.42
N GLU A 425 19.80 -0.73 -5.20
CA GLU A 425 19.85 -2.15 -4.81
C GLU A 425 21.30 -2.64 -4.62
N ASP A 426 22.13 -2.44 -5.64
CA ASP A 426 23.50 -2.95 -5.78
C ASP A 426 24.52 -1.82 -5.95
N ARG A 427 24.15 -0.59 -5.56
CA ARG A 427 24.96 0.64 -5.71
C ARG A 427 24.90 1.53 -4.47
N ALA A 428 26.07 2.00 -4.08
CA ALA A 428 26.30 3.00 -3.07
C ALA A 428 27.21 4.12 -3.62
N TRP A 429 27.22 5.27 -2.94
CA TRP A 429 28.02 6.42 -3.32
C TRP A 429 29.13 6.65 -2.29
N ARG A 430 30.38 6.77 -2.75
CA ARG A 430 31.52 7.23 -1.96
C ARG A 430 31.82 8.67 -2.33
N ILE A 431 31.61 9.57 -1.37
CA ILE A 431 31.99 10.97 -1.45
C ILE A 431 33.39 11.09 -0.87
N SER A 432 34.37 11.52 -1.67
CA SER A 432 35.71 11.88 -1.23
C SER A 432 35.78 13.39 -1.02
N MET A 433 36.21 13.83 0.16
CA MET A 433 36.36 15.25 0.51
C MET A 433 37.84 15.60 0.68
N PHE A 434 38.20 16.83 0.30
CA PHE A 434 39.48 17.45 0.62
C PHE A 434 39.22 18.66 1.51
N GLY A 435 39.38 18.49 2.84
CA GLY A 435 39.00 19.52 3.82
C GLY A 435 37.48 19.70 3.87
N ASP A 436 37.00 20.84 3.38
CA ASP A 436 35.58 21.18 3.26
C ASP A 436 35.01 21.05 1.84
N GLU A 437 35.80 20.63 0.83
CA GLU A 437 35.39 20.59 -0.58
C GLU A 437 35.21 19.14 -1.11
N ILE A 438 34.17 18.87 -1.92
CA ILE A 438 34.00 17.56 -2.58
C ILE A 438 34.99 17.41 -3.74
N GLU A 439 35.95 16.49 -3.62
CA GLU A 439 36.93 16.17 -4.67
C GLU A 439 36.37 15.19 -5.70
N GLN A 440 35.72 14.11 -5.25
CA GLN A 440 35.22 13.05 -6.13
C GLN A 440 33.95 12.39 -5.59
N ILE A 441 33.00 12.08 -6.49
CA ILE A 441 31.85 11.23 -6.20
C ILE A 441 31.98 9.95 -7.02
N THR A 442 32.18 8.81 -6.35
CA THR A 442 32.33 7.49 -6.97
C THR A 442 31.09 6.64 -6.70
N GLU A 443 30.53 6.00 -7.72
CA GLU A 443 29.57 4.92 -7.55
C GLU A 443 30.33 3.58 -7.37
N PHE A 444 29.88 2.75 -6.43
CA PHE A 444 30.49 1.44 -6.16
C PHE A 444 29.46 0.40 -5.70
N ASP A 445 29.79 -0.88 -5.90
CA ASP A 445 29.04 -2.02 -5.36
C ASP A 445 29.29 -2.15 -3.84
N PRO A 446 28.27 -2.08 -2.98
CA PRO A 446 28.42 -2.13 -1.53
C PRO A 446 28.84 -3.49 -0.97
N LEU A 447 28.66 -4.58 -1.73
CA LEU A 447 29.03 -5.96 -1.38
C LEU A 447 30.46 -6.30 -1.82
N THR A 448 30.81 -6.02 -3.08
CA THR A 448 32.16 -6.34 -3.61
C THR A 448 33.19 -5.22 -3.46
N GLY A 449 32.75 -3.99 -3.21
CA GLY A 449 33.60 -2.80 -3.12
C GLY A 449 34.11 -2.26 -4.46
N GLN A 450 33.75 -2.88 -5.60
CA GLN A 450 34.22 -2.48 -6.92
C GLN A 450 33.63 -1.13 -7.35
N LYS A 451 34.46 -0.23 -7.90
CA LYS A 451 34.00 1.01 -8.53
C LYS A 451 33.20 0.68 -9.80
N THR A 452 32.04 1.31 -9.97
CA THR A 452 31.13 1.10 -11.11
C THR A 452 31.06 2.32 -12.02
N GLY A 453 31.29 3.53 -11.48
CA GLY A 453 31.36 4.77 -12.26
C GLY A 453 31.81 5.96 -11.42
N GLU A 454 32.00 7.11 -12.08
CA GLU A 454 32.26 8.39 -11.43
C GLU A 454 31.14 9.37 -11.80
N LEU A 455 30.58 10.05 -10.80
CA LEU A 455 29.38 10.88 -10.93
C LEU A 455 29.74 12.34 -10.74
N LYS A 456 29.14 13.24 -11.54
CA LYS A 456 29.33 14.70 -11.39
C LYS A 456 28.55 15.27 -10.21
N SER A 457 27.38 14.68 -9.94
CA SER A 457 26.49 15.05 -8.84
C SER A 457 25.62 13.87 -8.42
N VAL A 458 25.17 13.87 -7.18
CA VAL A 458 24.14 12.96 -6.65
C VAL A 458 23.04 13.75 -5.95
N LYS A 459 21.84 13.18 -5.89
CA LYS A 459 20.69 13.77 -5.19
C LYS A 459 20.15 12.79 -4.15
N ILE A 460 20.19 13.20 -2.90
CA ILE A 460 19.83 12.38 -1.75
C ILE A 460 18.36 12.60 -1.45
N TYR A 461 17.63 11.48 -1.39
CA TYR A 461 16.21 11.41 -1.02
C TYR A 461 16.05 10.87 0.39
N ALA A 462 15.01 11.32 1.09
CA ALA A 462 14.64 10.83 2.41
C ALA A 462 14.51 9.30 2.46
N ASN A 463 15.05 8.67 3.52
CA ASN A 463 15.00 7.23 3.78
C ASN A 463 13.65 6.76 4.36
N SER A 464 12.58 7.51 4.09
CA SER A 464 11.19 7.15 4.41
C SER A 464 10.22 8.08 3.67
N HIS A 465 9.04 7.58 3.31
CA HIS A 465 7.94 8.42 2.82
C HIS A 465 7.25 9.26 3.90
N TYR A 466 7.61 9.12 5.19
CA TYR A 466 6.91 9.75 6.33
C TYR A 466 7.77 10.71 7.16
N VAL A 467 8.92 11.16 6.64
CA VAL A 467 9.79 12.09 7.37
C VAL A 467 9.04 13.39 7.69
N THR A 468 9.11 13.82 8.95
CA THR A 468 8.38 14.99 9.46
C THR A 468 9.35 15.94 10.16
N PRO A 469 9.41 17.24 9.79
CA PRO A 469 10.32 18.20 10.41
C PRO A 469 10.13 18.35 11.93
N ARG A 470 11.25 18.55 12.65
CA ARG A 470 11.25 18.72 14.12
C ARG A 470 10.30 19.83 14.64
N PRO A 471 10.16 21.00 13.97
CA PRO A 471 9.18 22.02 14.40
C PRO A 471 7.74 21.49 14.37
N THR A 472 7.36 20.77 13.30
CA THR A 472 6.04 20.14 13.12
C THR A 472 5.77 19.09 14.20
N LEU A 473 6.76 18.24 14.51
CA LEU A 473 6.66 17.25 15.60
C LEU A 473 6.44 17.95 16.96
N ASN A 474 7.20 19.01 17.25
CA ASN A 474 7.07 19.77 18.49
C ASN A 474 5.71 20.50 18.62
N GLN A 475 5.08 20.87 17.50
CA GLN A 475 3.72 21.40 17.48
C GLN A 475 2.67 20.30 17.69
N ALA A 476 2.78 19.19 16.96
CA ALA A 476 1.88 18.04 17.10
C ALA A 476 1.85 17.48 18.52
N ILE A 477 3.01 17.37 19.19
CA ILE A 477 3.11 16.91 20.59
C ILE A 477 2.33 17.81 21.56
N LYS A 478 2.15 19.12 21.27
CA LYS A 478 1.29 20.01 22.07
C LYS A 478 -0.19 19.70 21.81
N SER A 479 -0.60 19.69 20.54
CA SER A 479 -1.98 19.40 20.14
C SER A 479 -2.48 18.04 20.66
N ILE A 480 -1.65 17.00 20.59
CA ILE A 480 -1.96 15.66 21.11
C ILE A 480 -2.14 15.68 22.64
N LYS A 481 -1.33 16.46 23.37
CA LYS A 481 -1.47 16.63 24.83
C LYS A 481 -2.68 17.49 25.24
N GLU A 482 -3.22 18.27 24.32
CA GLU A 482 -4.46 19.03 24.51
C GLU A 482 -5.66 18.14 24.21
N GLU A 483 -5.67 17.41 23.09
CA GLU A 483 -6.70 16.42 22.75
C GLU A 483 -6.81 15.32 23.81
N LEU A 484 -5.69 14.79 24.30
CA LEU A 484 -5.67 13.75 25.34
C LEU A 484 -6.40 14.20 26.62
N LYS A 485 -6.29 15.49 27.00
CA LYS A 485 -7.04 16.03 28.15
C LYS A 485 -8.54 16.08 27.88
N HIS A 486 -8.95 16.32 26.63
CA HIS A 486 -10.36 16.34 26.24
C HIS A 486 -10.96 14.93 26.11
N ARG A 487 -10.16 13.89 25.92
CA ARG A 487 -10.60 12.48 25.85
C ARG A 487 -10.58 11.72 27.20
N LEU A 488 -10.00 12.31 28.26
CA LEU A 488 -9.87 11.73 29.60
C LEU A 488 -10.78 12.41 30.66
N VAL A 489 -11.81 13.13 30.20
CA VAL A 489 -12.85 13.80 30.99
C VAL A 489 -14.21 13.24 30.59
#